data_AF-A0A1Q6YGQ5-F1
#
_entry.id   AF-A0A1Q6YGQ5-F1
#
_cell.length_a   1.000
_cell.length_b   1.000
_cell.length_c   1.000
_cell.angle_alpha   90.00
_cell.angle_beta   90.00
_cell.angle_gamma   90.00
#
_symmetry.space_group_name_H-M   'P 1'
#
loop_
_entity.id
_entity.type
_entity.pdbx_description
1 polymer ?
#
loop_
_entity_poly.entity_id
_entity_poly.type
_entity_poly.pdbx_seq_one_letter_code
_entity_poly.pdbx_strand_id
1 'polypeptide(L)'
;MGSRAIDGLDLRGRARPYLDRLQDKFGETVFFCILDEGQVFYVEKVESQRSVRTACTVGSRAPAYCTAVGKAMLAELPDAEVNKIIHRWKLKPVTRNTITTASALKDELKAARTRGYAIDDEEKEEGLRCVGAAVRSHSGKLAAAMSISGPAFRMTKERVPEIGQAVMRAANELSAELGYEGRPLEVVRKAAGQSGLRSEPGESRPFFRAQ
;
A
#
# COMPACT_ATOMS: atom_id res chain seq x y z
N MET A 1 -3.96 -6.22 23.84
CA MET A 1 -4.50 -5.33 22.78
C MET A 1 -4.14 -3.85 22.97
N GLY A 2 -3.37 -3.45 23.99
CA GLY A 2 -3.02 -2.03 24.23
C GLY A 2 -1.86 -1.45 23.42
N SER A 3 -0.90 -2.25 22.96
CA SER A 3 0.32 -1.75 22.31
C SER A 3 0.07 -1.10 20.94
N ARG A 4 -0.73 -1.73 20.06
CA ARG A 4 -1.02 -1.17 18.72
C ARG A 4 -1.79 0.16 18.76
N ALA A 5 -2.63 0.36 19.78
CA ALA A 5 -3.37 1.62 19.93
C ALA A 5 -2.43 2.75 20.39
N ILE A 6 -1.46 2.44 21.25
CA ILE A 6 -0.44 3.39 21.74
C ILE A 6 0.51 3.76 20.59
N ASP A 7 0.96 2.79 19.80
CA ASP A 7 1.77 3.05 18.60
C ASP A 7 1.00 3.92 17.59
N GLY A 8 -0.31 3.67 17.42
CA GLY A 8 -1.18 4.48 16.55
C GLY A 8 -1.35 5.93 17.01
N LEU A 9 -1.33 6.20 18.31
CA LEU A 9 -1.43 7.56 18.88
C LEU A 9 -0.14 8.37 18.66
N ASP A 10 1.03 7.74 18.76
CA ASP A 10 2.32 8.40 18.49
C ASP A 10 2.45 8.71 16.98
N LEU A 11 2.06 7.75 16.12
CA LEU A 11 2.03 7.93 14.67
C LEU A 11 1.09 9.04 14.21
N ARG A 12 -0.04 9.24 14.91
CA ARG A 12 -1.03 10.27 14.59
C ARG A 12 -0.40 11.67 14.59
N GLY A 13 0.32 12.02 15.65
CA GLY A 13 0.92 13.35 15.80
C GLY A 13 1.94 13.63 14.70
N ARG A 14 2.75 12.61 14.38
CA ARG A 14 3.80 12.67 13.35
C ARG A 14 3.23 12.72 11.93
N ALA A 15 2.10 12.06 11.68
CA ALA A 15 1.44 12.11 10.38
C ALA A 15 0.84 13.49 10.08
N ARG A 16 0.45 14.26 11.11
CA ARG A 16 -0.37 15.47 10.94
C ARG A 16 0.18 16.49 9.93
N PRO A 17 1.46 16.90 9.97
CA PRO A 17 2.01 17.87 9.02
C PRO A 17 1.91 17.41 7.56
N TYR A 18 2.05 16.11 7.31
CA TYR A 18 1.93 15.52 5.98
C TYR A 18 0.49 15.56 5.48
N LEU A 19 -0.47 15.29 6.36
CA LEU A 19 -1.90 15.33 6.02
C LEU A 19 -2.35 16.76 5.70
N ASP A 20 -1.94 17.73 6.53
CA ASP A 20 -2.27 19.15 6.32
C ASP A 20 -1.71 19.63 4.97
N ARG A 21 -0.46 19.31 4.64
CA ARG A 21 0.15 19.65 3.33
C ARG A 21 -0.57 19.02 2.14
N LEU A 22 -1.07 17.79 2.26
CA LEU A 22 -1.88 17.16 1.21
C LEU A 22 -3.24 17.85 1.08
N GLN A 23 -3.88 18.19 2.20
CA GLN A 23 -5.15 18.90 2.21
C GLN A 23 -5.01 20.30 1.61
N ASP A 24 -3.97 21.05 1.96
CA ASP A 24 -3.68 22.38 1.40
C ASP A 24 -3.47 22.31 -0.12
N LYS A 25 -2.76 21.29 -0.60
CA LYS A 25 -2.48 21.14 -2.03
C LYS A 25 -3.72 20.77 -2.85
N PHE A 26 -4.54 19.84 -2.36
CA PHE A 26 -5.63 19.26 -3.16
C PHE A 26 -7.02 19.79 -2.78
N GLY A 27 -7.16 20.38 -1.59
CA GLY A 27 -8.42 20.89 -1.04
C GLY A 27 -9.44 19.78 -0.69
N GLU A 28 -9.04 18.52 -0.70
CA GLU A 28 -9.88 17.36 -0.43
C GLU A 28 -9.61 16.78 0.97
N THR A 29 -10.46 15.86 1.42
CA THR A 29 -10.30 15.25 2.75
C THR A 29 -9.12 14.30 2.74
N VAL A 30 -8.31 14.33 3.79
CA VAL A 30 -7.15 13.44 3.95
C VAL A 30 -7.34 12.58 5.19
N PHE A 31 -7.08 11.28 5.05
CA PHE A 31 -7.20 10.31 6.14
C PHE A 31 -5.85 9.70 6.48
N PHE A 32 -5.68 9.34 7.74
CA PHE A 32 -4.62 8.46 8.22
C PHE A 32 -5.25 7.31 9.00
N CYS A 33 -4.88 6.09 8.63
CA CYS A 33 -5.55 4.89 9.11
C CYS A 33 -4.56 3.79 9.44
N ILE A 34 -4.98 2.90 10.32
CA ILE A 34 -4.28 1.65 10.64
C ILE A 34 -5.12 0.44 10.23
N LEU A 35 -4.46 -0.69 10.02
CA LEU A 35 -5.13 -1.95 9.70
C LEU A 35 -5.31 -2.79 10.96
N ASP A 36 -6.54 -3.25 11.19
CA ASP A 36 -6.88 -4.19 12.26
C ASP A 36 -7.75 -5.32 11.69
N GLU A 37 -7.17 -6.52 11.63
CA GLU A 37 -7.87 -7.75 11.21
C GLU A 37 -8.64 -7.67 9.87
N GLY A 38 -8.13 -6.91 8.91
CA GLY A 38 -8.78 -6.71 7.60
C GLY A 38 -9.81 -5.57 7.56
N GLN A 39 -9.90 -4.79 8.63
CA GLN A 39 -10.64 -3.53 8.68
C GLN A 39 -9.66 -2.37 8.81
N VAL A 40 -10.02 -1.25 8.19
CA VAL A 40 -9.37 0.04 8.35
C VAL A 40 -9.96 0.70 9.58
N PHE A 41 -9.10 1.25 10.44
CA PHE A 41 -9.50 2.12 11.55
C PHE A 41 -9.01 3.54 11.28
N TYR A 42 -9.92 4.50 11.28
CA TYR A 42 -9.62 5.90 10.97
C TYR A 42 -9.06 6.60 12.21
N VAL A 43 -7.79 6.97 12.18
CA VAL A 43 -7.07 7.55 13.33
C VAL A 43 -7.01 9.07 13.26
N GLU A 44 -6.87 9.63 12.05
CA GLU A 44 -6.87 11.08 11.82
C GLU A 44 -7.63 11.42 10.54
N LYS A 45 -8.23 12.61 10.55
CA LYS A 45 -8.97 13.19 9.44
C LYS A 45 -8.66 14.68 9.36
N VAL A 46 -8.11 15.11 8.24
CA VAL A 46 -8.05 16.53 7.87
C VAL A 46 -9.17 16.80 6.88
N GLU A 47 -10.17 17.57 7.30
CA GLU A 47 -11.38 17.76 6.50
C GLU A 47 -11.11 18.60 5.25
N SER A 48 -11.86 18.34 4.16
CA SER A 48 -11.84 19.19 2.97
C SER A 48 -12.19 20.65 3.31
N GLN A 49 -11.52 21.57 2.64
CA GLN A 49 -11.84 23.01 2.67
C GLN A 49 -13.12 23.34 1.87
N ARG A 50 -13.74 22.35 1.23
CA ARG A 50 -14.93 22.49 0.39
C ARG A 50 -16.19 22.00 1.10
N SER A 51 -17.36 22.38 0.57
CA SER A 51 -18.67 22.05 1.15
C SER A 51 -19.01 20.56 1.10
N VAL A 52 -18.57 19.84 0.07
CA VAL A 52 -18.80 18.40 -0.05
C VAL A 52 -17.75 17.64 0.76
N ARG A 53 -18.20 16.97 1.82
CA ARG A 53 -17.37 16.21 2.75
C ARG A 53 -17.78 14.75 2.79
N THR A 54 -16.82 13.89 3.12
CA THR A 54 -17.05 12.47 3.37
C THR A 54 -17.75 12.26 4.72
N ALA A 55 -18.66 11.28 4.81
CA ALA A 55 -19.32 10.93 6.07
C ALA A 55 -18.42 10.20 7.09
N CYS A 56 -17.22 9.75 6.71
CA CYS A 56 -16.32 9.03 7.60
C CYS A 56 -15.83 9.90 8.78
N THR A 57 -15.81 9.31 9.97
CA THR A 57 -15.39 9.93 11.24
C THR A 57 -14.17 9.23 11.83
N VAL A 58 -13.36 9.95 12.59
CA VAL A 58 -12.27 9.36 13.39
C VAL A 58 -12.87 8.38 14.40
N GLY A 59 -12.23 7.23 14.57
CA GLY A 59 -12.72 6.12 15.37
C GLY A 59 -13.67 5.16 14.65
N SER A 60 -14.11 5.48 13.43
CA SER A 60 -14.92 4.55 12.64
C SER A 60 -14.07 3.43 12.02
N ARG A 61 -14.75 2.40 11.51
CA ARG A 61 -14.14 1.27 10.79
C ARG A 61 -14.73 1.10 9.40
N ALA A 62 -13.93 0.61 8.46
CA ALA A 62 -14.39 0.22 7.13
C ALA A 62 -13.66 -1.04 6.62
N PRO A 63 -14.26 -1.82 5.69
CA PRO A 63 -13.57 -2.95 5.10
C PRO A 63 -12.34 -2.51 4.29
N ALA A 64 -11.23 -3.21 4.47
CA ALA A 64 -9.98 -2.83 3.79
C ALA A 64 -10.01 -3.07 2.28
N TYR A 65 -10.78 -4.07 1.81
CA TYR A 65 -10.77 -4.46 0.41
C TYR A 65 -11.41 -3.43 -0.54
N CYS A 66 -12.24 -2.52 -0.05
CA CYS A 66 -12.94 -1.53 -0.87
C CYS A 66 -12.53 -0.08 -0.59
N THR A 67 -11.46 0.15 0.18
CA THR A 67 -10.97 1.51 0.50
C THR A 67 -9.55 1.67 -0.01
N ALA A 68 -9.16 2.89 -0.42
CA ALA A 68 -7.80 3.13 -0.92
C ALA A 68 -6.73 2.88 0.16
N VAL A 69 -6.92 3.40 1.38
CA VAL A 69 -6.03 3.10 2.52
C VAL A 69 -5.99 1.61 2.83
N GLY A 70 -7.14 0.92 2.80
CA GLY A 70 -7.21 -0.51 3.07
C GLY A 70 -6.45 -1.32 2.04
N LYS A 71 -6.68 -1.06 0.74
CA LYS A 71 -5.95 -1.73 -0.34
C LYS A 71 -4.47 -1.40 -0.34
N ALA A 72 -4.07 -0.17 0.00
CA ALA A 72 -2.67 0.17 0.18
C ALA A 72 -2.01 -0.67 1.29
N MET A 73 -2.70 -0.85 2.42
CA MET A 73 -2.22 -1.68 3.53
C MET A 73 -2.20 -3.18 3.17
N LEU A 74 -3.26 -3.69 2.55
CA LEU A 74 -3.33 -5.09 2.12
C LEU A 74 -2.27 -5.42 1.08
N ALA A 75 -1.94 -4.47 0.21
CA ALA A 75 -0.88 -4.61 -0.79
C ALA A 75 0.50 -4.79 -0.15
N GLU A 76 0.68 -4.52 1.15
CA GLU A 76 1.93 -4.74 1.88
C GLU A 76 2.00 -6.06 2.63
N LEU A 77 0.88 -6.78 2.73
CA LEU A 77 0.84 -8.04 3.46
C LEU A 77 1.32 -9.20 2.58
N PRO A 78 1.78 -10.31 3.19
CA PRO A 78 1.94 -11.58 2.49
C PRO A 78 0.59 -12.11 1.99
N ASP A 79 0.59 -12.78 0.84
CA ASP A 79 -0.62 -13.35 0.23
C ASP A 79 -1.40 -14.27 1.18
N ALA A 80 -0.71 -14.99 2.07
CA ALA A 80 -1.35 -15.83 3.08
C ALA A 80 -2.25 -15.03 4.05
N GLU A 81 -1.81 -13.84 4.48
CA GLU A 81 -2.60 -12.96 5.35
C GLU A 81 -3.76 -12.32 4.59
N VAL A 82 -3.52 -11.90 3.34
CA VAL A 82 -4.59 -11.41 2.46
C VAL A 82 -5.67 -12.48 2.25
N ASN A 83 -5.29 -13.74 2.02
CA ASN A 83 -6.23 -14.85 1.89
C ASN A 83 -7.07 -15.07 3.15
N LYS A 84 -6.46 -14.98 4.34
CA LYS A 84 -7.20 -15.06 5.61
C LYS A 84 -8.23 -13.94 5.73
N ILE A 85 -7.86 -12.72 5.37
CA ILE A 85 -8.74 -11.54 5.39
C ILE A 85 -9.91 -11.72 4.41
N ILE A 86 -9.63 -12.14 3.17
CA ILE A 86 -10.65 -12.43 2.16
C ILE A 86 -11.62 -13.50 2.67
N HIS A 87 -11.09 -14.59 3.23
CA HIS A 87 -11.91 -15.70 3.72
C HIS A 87 -12.80 -15.26 4.89
N ARG A 88 -12.31 -14.40 5.78
CA ARG A 88 -13.07 -13.88 6.93
C ARG A 88 -14.18 -12.92 6.52
N TRP A 89 -13.90 -11.98 5.60
CA TRP A 89 -14.81 -10.87 5.30
C TRP A 89 -15.69 -11.05 4.05
N LYS A 90 -15.41 -12.07 3.21
CA LYS A 90 -16.25 -12.50 2.07
C LYS A 90 -16.51 -11.44 0.98
N LEU A 91 -15.68 -10.40 0.87
CA LEU A 91 -15.71 -9.37 -0.20
C LEU A 91 -17.12 -8.96 -0.63
N LYS A 92 -17.95 -8.53 0.32
CA LYS A 92 -19.35 -8.16 0.03
C LYS A 92 -19.41 -6.93 -0.90
N PRO A 93 -20.31 -6.91 -1.89
CA PRO A 93 -20.51 -5.72 -2.71
C PRO A 93 -21.05 -4.57 -1.84
N VAL A 94 -20.38 -3.42 -1.88
CA VAL A 94 -20.82 -2.18 -1.22
C VAL A 94 -21.45 -1.24 -2.24
N THR A 95 -20.83 -1.16 -3.41
CA THR A 95 -21.32 -0.49 -4.62
C THR A 95 -21.21 -1.45 -5.80
N ARG A 96 -21.68 -1.02 -6.97
CA ARG A 96 -21.50 -1.77 -8.24
C ARG A 96 -20.03 -1.91 -8.68
N ASN A 97 -19.14 -1.05 -8.19
CA ASN A 97 -17.72 -1.07 -8.56
C ASN A 97 -16.87 -1.89 -7.59
N THR A 98 -17.42 -2.27 -6.43
CA THR A 98 -16.67 -3.03 -5.42
C THR A 98 -16.10 -4.32 -6.00
N ILE A 99 -14.80 -4.54 -5.79
CA ILE A 99 -14.17 -5.82 -6.13
C ILE A 99 -14.71 -6.93 -5.22
N THR A 100 -15.35 -7.93 -5.80
CA THR A 100 -16.02 -9.02 -5.07
C THR A 100 -15.33 -10.39 -5.20
N THR A 101 -14.28 -10.50 -6.01
CA THR A 101 -13.55 -11.76 -6.21
C THR A 101 -12.13 -11.69 -5.66
N ALA A 102 -11.66 -12.83 -5.14
CA ALA A 102 -10.33 -12.91 -4.55
C ALA A 102 -9.21 -12.69 -5.59
N SER A 103 -9.40 -13.18 -6.83
CA SER A 103 -8.44 -13.00 -7.92
C SER A 103 -8.33 -11.52 -8.30
N ALA A 104 -9.45 -10.85 -8.59
CA ALA A 104 -9.43 -9.45 -8.97
C ALA A 104 -8.87 -8.55 -7.86
N LEU A 105 -9.16 -8.86 -6.59
CA LEU A 105 -8.57 -8.09 -5.49
C LEU A 105 -7.05 -8.26 -5.47
N LYS A 106 -6.54 -9.48 -5.59
CA LYS A 106 -5.09 -9.74 -5.62
C LYS A 106 -4.41 -9.04 -6.79
N ASP A 107 -5.03 -9.03 -7.97
CA ASP A 107 -4.51 -8.34 -9.14
C ASP A 107 -4.41 -6.82 -8.88
N GLU A 108 -5.45 -6.21 -8.29
CA GLU A 108 -5.39 -4.80 -7.89
C GLU A 108 -4.34 -4.55 -6.80
N LEU A 109 -4.20 -5.43 -5.81
CA LEU A 109 -3.17 -5.28 -4.77
C LEU A 109 -1.75 -5.37 -5.36
N LYS A 110 -1.53 -6.24 -6.36
CA LYS A 110 -0.26 -6.33 -7.09
C LYS A 110 0.00 -5.08 -7.91
N ALA A 111 -1.02 -4.55 -8.59
CA ALA A 111 -0.94 -3.29 -9.32
C ALA A 111 -0.62 -2.11 -8.38
N ALA A 112 -1.30 -2.03 -7.24
CA ALA A 112 -1.06 -1.04 -6.21
C ALA A 112 0.38 -1.12 -5.65
N ARG A 113 0.89 -2.33 -5.38
CA ARG A 113 2.28 -2.55 -4.94
C ARG A 113 3.29 -2.07 -5.99
N THR A 114 3.04 -2.34 -7.26
CA THR A 114 3.92 -1.95 -8.38
C THR A 114 3.91 -0.44 -8.58
N ARG A 115 2.73 0.17 -8.49
CA ARG A 115 2.50 1.60 -8.71
C ARG A 115 2.88 2.48 -7.51
N GLY A 116 2.88 1.90 -6.30
CA GLY A 116 3.17 2.56 -5.03
C GLY A 116 1.96 3.18 -4.31
N TYR A 117 0.78 3.19 -4.94
CA TYR A 117 -0.47 3.65 -4.32
C TYR A 117 -1.65 2.79 -4.77
N ALA A 118 -2.68 2.69 -3.94
CA ALA A 118 -3.95 2.05 -4.24
C ALA A 118 -5.03 3.10 -4.58
N ILE A 119 -6.05 2.66 -5.31
CA ILE A 119 -7.18 3.50 -5.74
C ILE A 119 -8.46 2.83 -5.25
N ASP A 120 -9.40 3.61 -4.72
CA ASP A 120 -10.80 3.21 -4.55
C ASP A 120 -11.61 4.04 -5.55
N ASP A 121 -12.07 3.39 -6.62
CA ASP A 121 -12.80 4.02 -7.73
C ASP A 121 -14.30 3.84 -7.54
N GLU A 122 -14.86 4.55 -6.56
CA GLU A 122 -16.27 4.47 -6.17
C GLU A 122 -16.65 3.06 -5.67
N GLU A 123 -15.70 2.34 -5.06
CA GLU A 123 -15.89 0.99 -4.52
C GLU A 123 -16.50 1.02 -3.12
N LYS A 124 -16.15 2.02 -2.32
CA LYS A 124 -16.71 2.22 -0.97
C LYS A 124 -18.03 2.98 -0.99
N GLU A 125 -18.14 3.98 -1.85
CA GLU A 125 -19.28 4.89 -1.93
C GLU A 125 -19.38 5.43 -3.37
N GLU A 126 -20.58 5.44 -3.93
CA GLU A 126 -20.79 5.96 -5.28
C GLU A 126 -20.49 7.46 -5.35
N GLY A 127 -19.81 7.90 -6.40
CA GLY A 127 -19.38 9.29 -6.54
C GLY A 127 -18.19 9.69 -5.65
N LEU A 128 -17.58 8.77 -4.89
CA LEU A 128 -16.37 9.02 -4.10
C LEU A 128 -15.15 8.32 -4.73
N ARG A 129 -14.05 9.05 -4.94
CA ARG A 129 -12.78 8.46 -5.35
C ARG A 129 -11.71 8.73 -4.29
N CYS A 130 -10.94 7.71 -3.97
CA CYS A 130 -9.84 7.82 -3.01
C CYS A 130 -8.53 7.30 -3.62
N VAL A 131 -7.41 7.90 -3.22
CA VAL A 131 -6.07 7.45 -3.58
C VAL A 131 -5.21 7.40 -2.32
N GLY A 132 -4.58 6.27 -2.05
CA GLY A 132 -3.88 6.04 -0.78
C GLY A 132 -2.56 5.28 -0.92
N ALA A 133 -1.65 5.52 0.01
CA ALA A 133 -0.34 4.88 0.07
C ALA A 133 -0.03 4.38 1.48
N ALA A 134 0.75 3.29 1.56
CA ALA A 134 1.13 2.67 2.82
C ALA A 134 2.33 3.39 3.45
N VAL A 135 2.32 3.43 4.78
CA VAL A 135 3.40 3.95 5.64
C VAL A 135 4.07 2.77 6.31
N ARG A 136 5.41 2.75 6.27
CA ARG A 136 6.23 1.66 6.81
C ARG A 136 6.98 2.12 8.06
N SER A 137 7.22 1.16 8.96
CA SER A 137 8.10 1.34 10.11
C SER A 137 9.58 1.15 9.72
N HIS A 138 10.49 1.44 10.65
CA HIS A 138 11.93 1.13 10.53
C HIS A 138 12.23 -0.31 10.09
N SER A 139 11.38 -1.28 10.46
CA SER A 139 11.55 -2.68 10.09
C SER A 139 11.13 -3.00 8.63
N GLY A 140 10.68 -2.00 7.87
CA GLY A 140 10.09 -2.17 6.54
C GLY A 140 8.68 -2.74 6.53
N LYS A 141 8.16 -3.14 7.71
CA LYS A 141 6.79 -3.65 7.88
C LYS A 141 5.78 -2.52 7.85
N LEU A 142 4.56 -2.86 7.42
CA LEU A 142 3.40 -1.99 7.43
C LEU A 142 3.17 -1.39 8.83
N ALA A 143 3.04 -0.06 8.90
CA ALA A 143 2.67 0.68 10.10
C ALA A 143 1.27 1.29 9.99
N ALA A 144 0.96 1.94 8.86
CA ALA A 144 -0.29 2.65 8.62
C ALA A 144 -0.51 2.89 7.11
N ALA A 145 -1.52 3.69 6.76
CA ALA A 145 -1.67 4.27 5.43
C ALA A 145 -2.32 5.66 5.52
N MET A 146 -2.11 6.46 4.47
CA MET A 146 -2.79 7.73 4.28
C MET A 146 -3.47 7.81 2.92
N SER A 147 -4.53 8.60 2.79
CA SER A 147 -5.22 8.82 1.50
C SER A 147 -5.77 10.22 1.35
N ILE A 148 -5.94 10.63 0.10
CA ILE A 148 -6.80 11.75 -0.28
C ILE A 148 -8.14 11.18 -0.78
N SER A 149 -9.25 11.77 -0.34
CA SER A 149 -10.61 11.33 -0.61
C SER A 149 -11.51 12.51 -0.94
N GLY A 150 -12.26 12.38 -2.04
CA GLY A 150 -13.14 13.45 -2.52
C GLY A 150 -14.02 12.99 -3.67
N PRO A 151 -14.95 13.84 -4.13
CA PRO A 151 -15.90 13.48 -5.16
C PRO A 151 -15.21 13.10 -6.47
N ALA A 152 -15.70 12.03 -7.10
CA ALA A 152 -15.15 11.44 -8.31
C ALA A 152 -15.07 12.43 -9.49
N PHE A 153 -15.98 13.42 -9.54
CA PHE A 153 -15.96 14.46 -10.55
C PHE A 153 -14.84 15.51 -10.34
N ARG A 154 -14.27 15.63 -9.12
CA ARG A 154 -13.13 16.50 -8.82
C ARG A 154 -11.81 15.75 -8.81
N MET A 155 -11.82 14.54 -8.27
CA MET A 155 -10.70 13.61 -8.29
C MET A 155 -10.77 12.73 -9.54
N THR A 156 -10.75 13.34 -10.73
CA THR A 156 -10.93 12.61 -12.00
C THR A 156 -9.81 11.58 -12.23
N LYS A 157 -10.03 10.62 -13.13
CA LYS A 157 -9.06 9.55 -13.43
C LYS A 157 -7.72 10.11 -13.94
N GLU A 158 -7.77 11.25 -14.64
CA GLU A 158 -6.61 11.96 -15.17
C GLU A 158 -5.75 12.57 -14.05
N ARG A 159 -6.38 12.93 -12.92
CA ARG A 159 -5.69 13.49 -11.73
C ARG A 159 -5.13 12.40 -10.80
N VAL A 160 -5.61 11.17 -10.90
CA VAL A 160 -5.18 10.06 -10.02
C VAL A 160 -3.66 9.87 -10.01
N PRO A 161 -2.92 9.91 -11.13
CA PRO A 161 -1.47 9.81 -11.10
C PRO A 161 -0.79 10.91 -10.29
N GLU A 162 -1.24 12.16 -10.41
CA GLU A 162 -0.69 13.30 -9.67
C GLU A 162 -0.93 13.16 -8.16
N ILE A 163 -2.17 12.81 -7.80
CA ILE A 163 -2.60 12.60 -6.41
C ILE A 163 -1.84 11.41 -5.81
N GLY A 164 -1.74 10.32 -6.56
CA GLY A 164 -1.02 9.10 -6.21
C GLY A 164 0.44 9.36 -5.89
N GLN A 165 1.14 10.12 -6.74
CA GLN A 165 2.52 10.51 -6.47
C GLN A 165 2.65 11.39 -5.23
N ALA A 166 1.71 12.29 -4.98
CA ALA A 166 1.76 13.16 -3.81
C ALA A 166 1.55 12.38 -2.50
N VAL A 167 0.56 11.49 -2.45
CA VAL A 167 0.30 10.65 -1.28
C VAL A 167 1.45 9.66 -1.04
N MET A 168 2.03 9.10 -2.10
CA MET A 168 3.24 8.27 -2.00
C MET A 168 4.41 9.02 -1.37
N ARG A 169 4.70 10.24 -1.86
CA ARG A 169 5.81 11.05 -1.30
C ARG A 169 5.58 11.34 0.17
N ALA A 170 4.38 11.78 0.54
CA ALA A 170 4.04 12.05 1.94
C ALA A 170 4.16 10.78 2.82
N ALA A 171 3.70 9.63 2.34
CA ALA A 171 3.81 8.37 3.07
C ALA A 171 5.26 7.91 3.22
N ASN A 172 6.09 8.09 2.19
CA ASN A 172 7.51 7.76 2.21
C ASN A 172 8.31 8.69 3.13
N GLU A 173 8.02 9.99 3.14
CA GLU A 173 8.65 10.95 4.04
C GLU A 173 8.34 10.61 5.51
N LEU A 174 7.07 10.32 5.83
CA LEU A 174 6.70 9.86 7.17
C LEU A 174 7.38 8.51 7.51
N SER A 175 7.47 7.59 6.54
CA SER A 175 8.17 6.32 6.75
C SER A 175 9.66 6.54 7.06
N ALA A 176 10.33 7.47 6.36
CA ALA A 176 11.73 7.82 6.61
C ALA A 176 11.90 8.43 8.00
N GLU A 177 10.98 9.29 8.43
CA GLU A 177 10.94 9.82 9.79
C GLU A 177 10.81 8.69 10.82
N LEU A 178 10.06 7.63 10.50
CA LEU A 178 9.91 6.41 11.32
C LEU A 178 11.12 5.47 11.25
N GLY A 179 12.21 5.86 10.57
CA GLY A 179 13.44 5.08 10.45
C GLY A 179 13.46 4.09 9.28
N TYR A 180 12.55 4.20 8.32
CA TYR A 180 12.58 3.37 7.11
C TYR A 180 13.63 3.90 6.11
N GLU A 181 14.73 3.17 5.96
CA GLU A 181 15.84 3.56 5.08
C GLU A 181 15.61 3.25 3.60
N GLY A 182 14.44 2.74 3.20
CA GLY A 182 14.10 2.48 1.81
C GLY A 182 15.04 1.49 1.14
N ARG A 183 14.72 0.19 1.15
CA ARG A 183 15.32 -0.67 0.14
C ARG A 183 14.66 -0.35 -1.21
N PRO A 184 15.42 0.06 -2.25
CA PRO A 184 14.92 -0.08 -3.61
C PRO A 184 14.46 -1.54 -3.77
N LEU A 185 13.40 -1.77 -4.54
CA LEU A 185 13.06 -3.12 -4.99
C LEU A 185 14.26 -3.63 -5.79
N GLU A 186 15.22 -4.28 -5.12
CA GLU A 186 16.24 -5.07 -5.78
C GLU A 186 15.51 -6.14 -6.56
N VAL A 187 15.41 -5.90 -7.87
CA VAL A 187 15.25 -6.94 -8.87
C VAL A 187 16.19 -8.06 -8.45
N VAL A 188 15.62 -9.21 -8.09
CA VAL A 188 16.36 -10.44 -7.82
C VAL A 188 17.12 -10.79 -9.11
N ARG A 189 18.32 -10.25 -9.23
CA ARG A 189 19.30 -10.53 -10.28
C ARG A 189 20.57 -10.97 -9.57
N LYS A 190 20.56 -12.22 -9.10
CA LYS A 190 21.65 -13.21 -9.26
C LYS A 190 21.40 -14.42 -8.37
N ALA A 191 20.98 -15.50 -9.01
CA ALA A 191 21.55 -16.82 -8.75
C ALA A 191 21.88 -17.44 -10.11
N ALA A 192 22.80 -16.78 -10.83
CA ALA A 192 23.55 -17.41 -11.91
C ALA A 192 25.02 -17.40 -11.47
N GLY A 193 25.54 -18.60 -11.23
CA GLY A 193 26.96 -18.91 -11.20
C GLY A 193 27.66 -18.70 -9.86
N GLN A 194 27.79 -19.79 -9.10
CA GLN A 194 29.08 -20.23 -8.51
C GLN A 194 28.92 -21.62 -7.87
N SER A 195 29.13 -22.67 -8.65
CA SER A 195 29.72 -23.92 -8.14
C SER A 195 31.06 -24.07 -8.86
N GLY A 196 32.11 -23.61 -8.17
CA GLY A 196 33.49 -23.62 -8.65
C GLY A 196 34.10 -25.03 -8.67
N LEU A 197 35.04 -25.15 -9.59
CA LEU A 197 35.96 -26.25 -9.84
C LEU A 197 36.69 -26.79 -8.59
N ARG A 198 36.92 -28.11 -8.58
CA ARG A 198 38.13 -28.81 -8.14
C ARG A 198 38.28 -30.00 -9.09
N SER A 199 39.39 -30.43 -9.66
CA SER A 199 40.81 -30.04 -9.71
C SER A 199 41.43 -31.08 -10.67
N GLU A 200 42.29 -30.69 -11.62
CA GLU A 200 43.10 -31.64 -12.40
C GLU A 200 44.11 -32.38 -11.49
N PRO A 201 44.79 -33.45 -11.96
CA PRO A 201 46.01 -33.26 -12.76
C PRO A 201 46.25 -34.29 -13.90
N GLY A 202 46.83 -33.80 -15.01
CA GLY A 202 47.94 -34.39 -15.79
C GLY A 202 47.80 -35.80 -16.40
N GLU A 203 47.97 -35.93 -17.72
CA GLU A 203 49.28 -36.22 -18.35
C GLU A 203 49.20 -36.39 -19.89
N SER A 204 50.23 -35.88 -20.57
CA SER A 204 50.81 -36.29 -21.86
C SER A 204 49.96 -36.47 -23.14
N ARG A 205 50.25 -35.61 -24.13
CA ARG A 205 50.03 -35.79 -25.58
C ARG A 205 51.06 -36.81 -26.18
N PRO A 206 51.15 -36.99 -27.52
CA PRO A 206 50.26 -37.67 -28.49
C PRO A 206 51.02 -38.80 -29.27
N PHE A 207 50.37 -39.58 -30.16
CA PHE A 207 50.87 -40.02 -31.51
C PHE A 207 50.15 -41.29 -32.06
N PHE A 208 49.60 -41.14 -33.28
CA PHE A 208 49.57 -42.04 -34.46
C PHE A 208 49.50 -43.60 -34.42
N ARG A 209 48.52 -44.09 -35.23
CA ARG A 209 48.51 -45.18 -36.25
C ARG A 209 48.34 -46.68 -35.89
N ALA A 210 47.29 -47.24 -36.51
CA ALA A 210 47.19 -48.49 -37.31
C ALA A 210 47.79 -49.81 -36.80
N GLN A 211 46.93 -50.80 -36.52
CA GLN A 211 46.52 -51.88 -37.44
C GLN A 211 45.23 -52.53 -36.93
#